data_AF-A0A968KGK0-F1
#
_entry.id   AF-A0A968KGK0-F1
#
_cell.length_a   1.000
_cell.length_b   1.000
_cell.length_c   1.000
_cell.angle_alpha   90.00
_cell.angle_beta   90.00
_cell.angle_gamma   90.00
#
_symmetry.space_group_name_H-M   'P 1'
#
loop_
_entity.id
_entity.type
_entity.pdbx_description
1 polymer ?
#
loop_
_entity_poly.entity_id
_entity_poly.type
_entity_poly.pdbx_seq_one_letter_code
_entity_poly.pdbx_strand_id
1 'polypeptide(L)'
;AEWEKAARAGTQTPYYWGNEIDGAYVWYKGNSELDVHPVGQKKPNSYGLFDMAGNVAEWVSDWYGQNYYDKSPVVNPQGPTNGIYRVIRGGSRLKSFDLQHSHRSYDSPGRKIPFRHGFRCAK
;
A
#
# COMPACT_ATOMS: atom_id res chain seq x y z
N ALA A 1 -10.80 1.80 2.00
CA ALA A 1 -10.36 3.18 1.65
C ALA A 1 -9.43 3.87 2.67
N GLU A 2 -9.54 3.54 3.96
CA GLU A 2 -8.75 4.15 5.04
C GLU A 2 -7.23 4.13 4.78
N TRP A 3 -6.73 3.01 4.27
CA TRP A 3 -5.31 2.81 3.98
C TRP A 3 -4.73 3.91 3.08
N GLU A 4 -5.42 4.28 1.99
CA GLU A 4 -4.89 5.29 1.05
C GLU A 4 -4.93 6.69 1.66
N LYS A 5 -5.97 7.01 2.44
CA LYS A 5 -6.04 8.27 3.19
C LYS A 5 -4.88 8.39 4.19
N ALA A 6 -4.61 7.29 4.90
CA ALA A 6 -3.50 7.20 5.84
C ALA A 6 -2.15 7.30 5.14
N ALA A 7 -1.97 6.64 3.99
CA ALA A 7 -0.75 6.69 3.20
C ALA A 7 -0.46 8.11 2.68
N ARG A 8 -1.46 8.75 2.07
CA ARG A 8 -1.38 10.13 1.53
C ARG A 8 -1.04 11.15 2.61
N ALA A 9 -1.62 11.01 3.80
CA ALA A 9 -1.43 11.94 4.92
C ALA A 9 -1.57 13.44 4.51
N GLY A 10 -2.57 13.72 3.68
CA GLY A 10 -2.87 15.07 3.18
C GLY A 10 -2.16 15.49 1.89
N THR A 11 -1.25 14.67 1.33
CA THR A 11 -0.63 14.99 0.05
C THR A 11 -1.51 14.66 -1.16
N GLN A 12 -1.30 15.40 -2.24
CA GLN A 12 -1.93 15.17 -3.55
C GLN A 12 -0.94 14.60 -4.58
N THR A 13 0.35 14.55 -4.25
CA THR A 13 1.42 14.00 -5.08
C THR A 13 1.33 12.46 -5.16
N PRO A 14 1.94 11.79 -6.15
CA PRO A 14 1.94 10.32 -6.29
C PRO A 14 2.48 9.54 -5.09
N TYR A 15 3.44 10.12 -4.36
CA TYR A 15 3.99 9.58 -3.13
C TYR A 15 3.73 10.55 -1.98
N TYR A 16 3.74 10.07 -0.73
CA TYR A 16 3.51 10.93 0.43
C TYR A 16 4.68 11.89 0.72
N TRP A 17 5.80 11.72 0.02
CA TRP A 17 6.98 12.59 0.08
C TRP A 17 7.19 13.47 -1.15
N GLY A 18 6.45 13.27 -2.25
CA GLY A 18 6.63 14.06 -3.47
C GLY A 18 6.23 13.34 -4.76
N ASN A 19 6.76 13.84 -5.88
CA ASN A 19 6.43 13.36 -7.23
C ASN A 19 7.37 12.28 -7.76
N GLU A 20 8.58 12.21 -7.22
CA GLU A 20 9.61 11.26 -7.66
C GLU A 20 9.96 10.29 -6.54
N ILE A 21 10.52 9.14 -6.89
CA ILE A 21 10.98 8.16 -5.90
C ILE A 21 12.14 8.76 -5.09
N ASP A 22 12.03 8.69 -3.77
CA ASP A 22 13.08 9.10 -2.84
C ASP A 22 13.38 7.96 -1.86
N GLY A 23 14.58 7.39 -1.98
CA GLY A 23 15.05 6.30 -1.14
C GLY A 23 15.15 6.61 0.35
N ALA A 24 14.98 7.87 0.78
CA ALA A 24 14.85 8.24 2.19
C ALA A 24 13.49 7.83 2.80
N TYR A 25 12.47 7.58 1.98
CA TYR A 25 11.09 7.30 2.41
C TYR A 25 10.62 5.86 2.08
N VAL A 26 11.35 5.14 1.24
CA VAL A 26 10.88 3.86 0.70
C VAL A 26 11.98 2.82 0.61
N TRP A 27 11.64 1.58 0.95
CA TRP A 27 12.41 0.38 0.61
C TRP A 27 11.89 -0.20 -0.71
N TYR A 28 12.69 -0.13 -1.76
CA TYR A 28 12.33 -0.57 -3.11
C TYR A 28 13.52 -1.25 -3.80
N LYS A 29 13.31 -1.75 -5.02
CA LYS A 29 14.32 -2.51 -5.76
C LYS A 29 15.69 -1.83 -5.82
N GLY A 30 15.72 -0.50 -5.85
CA GLY A 30 16.96 0.27 -5.96
C GLY A 30 17.76 0.39 -4.67
N ASN A 31 17.21 0.08 -3.49
CA ASN A 31 17.89 0.29 -2.22
C ASN A 31 17.63 -0.76 -1.13
N SER A 32 16.90 -1.83 -1.43
CA SER A 32 16.50 -2.82 -0.43
C SER A 32 17.34 -4.10 -0.43
N GLU A 33 18.30 -4.22 -1.37
CA GLU A 33 19.07 -5.45 -1.57
C GLU A 33 18.18 -6.69 -1.82
N LEU A 34 16.98 -6.46 -2.37
CA LEU A 34 15.91 -7.46 -2.57
C LEU A 34 15.38 -8.14 -1.30
N ASP A 35 15.70 -7.61 -0.12
CA ASP A 35 15.25 -8.12 1.17
C ASP A 35 14.27 -7.17 1.89
N VAL A 36 13.55 -7.70 2.87
CA VAL A 36 12.75 -6.91 3.79
C VAL A 36 13.63 -6.27 4.85
N HIS A 37 13.24 -5.09 5.28
CA HIS A 37 13.96 -4.33 6.31
C HIS A 37 13.08 -4.14 7.55
N PRO A 38 13.68 -3.99 8.74
CA PRO A 38 12.93 -3.61 9.94
C PRO A 38 12.07 -2.37 9.68
N VAL A 39 10.84 -2.39 10.20
CA VAL A 39 9.90 -1.28 10.05
C VAL A 39 10.44 -0.01 10.72
N GLY A 40 10.09 1.15 10.17
CA GLY A 40 10.41 2.44 10.78
C GLY A 40 11.82 2.97 10.52
N GLN A 41 12.56 2.37 9.59
CA GLN A 41 13.92 2.81 9.24
C GLN A 41 13.98 3.91 8.17
N LYS A 42 12.88 4.12 7.44
CA LYS A 42 12.72 5.24 6.50
C LYS A 42 11.96 6.40 7.15
N LYS A 43 11.93 7.56 6.50
CA LYS A 43 11.17 8.71 7.00
C LYS A 43 9.66 8.43 6.96
N PRO A 44 8.88 8.83 7.99
CA PRO A 44 7.44 8.64 7.99
C PRO A 44 6.74 9.69 7.12
N ASN A 45 5.43 9.48 6.87
CA ASN A 45 4.56 10.53 6.38
C ASN A 45 4.15 11.52 7.50
N SER A 46 3.36 12.55 7.18
CA SER A 46 2.94 13.59 8.15
C SER A 46 2.03 13.10 9.27
N TYR A 47 1.46 11.89 9.17
CA TYR A 47 0.72 11.22 10.24
C TYR A 47 1.62 10.35 11.13
N GLY A 48 2.93 10.31 10.88
CA GLY A 48 3.87 9.46 11.62
C GLY A 48 3.83 7.99 11.20
N LEU A 49 3.23 7.68 10.04
CA LEU A 49 3.17 6.31 9.52
C LEU A 49 4.39 6.01 8.66
N PHE A 50 5.03 4.88 8.96
CA PHE A 50 6.22 4.39 8.28
C PHE A 50 5.87 3.31 7.26
N ASP A 51 6.73 3.20 6.25
CA ASP A 51 6.70 2.12 5.25
C ASP A 51 5.34 1.99 4.54
N MET A 52 4.60 3.10 4.39
CA MET A 52 3.35 3.14 3.62
C MET A 52 3.57 2.94 2.11
N ALA A 53 4.83 2.93 1.67
CA ALA A 53 5.24 2.49 0.35
C ALA A 53 6.47 1.58 0.50
N GLY A 54 6.56 0.56 -0.33
CA GLY A 54 7.69 -0.37 -0.36
C GLY A 54 7.72 -1.34 0.81
N ASN A 55 8.91 -1.87 1.09
CA ASN A 55 9.15 -2.96 2.05
C ASN A 55 8.28 -4.20 1.73
N VAL A 56 7.05 -4.26 2.24
CA VAL A 56 6.05 -5.30 1.92
C VAL A 56 4.73 -4.67 1.53
N ALA A 57 4.00 -5.32 0.62
CA ALA A 57 2.66 -4.90 0.27
C ALA A 57 1.71 -5.27 1.41
N GLU A 58 0.76 -4.40 1.71
CA GLU A 58 -0.12 -4.56 2.86
C GLU A 58 -1.52 -5.00 2.42
N TRP A 59 -2.00 -6.10 3.00
CA TRP A 59 -3.40 -6.51 2.86
C TRP A 59 -4.33 -5.47 3.45
N VAL A 60 -5.45 -5.23 2.76
CA VAL A 60 -6.58 -4.47 3.30
C VAL A 60 -7.86 -5.32 3.27
N SER A 61 -8.85 -4.93 4.06
CA SER A 61 -10.08 -5.72 4.25
C SER A 61 -10.93 -5.84 2.98
N ASP A 62 -10.87 -4.86 2.08
CA ASP A 62 -11.71 -4.80 0.88
C ASP A 62 -11.51 -6.02 -0.06
N TRP A 63 -12.61 -6.53 -0.63
CA TRP A 63 -12.53 -7.37 -1.83
C TRP A 63 -12.07 -6.53 -3.03
N TYR A 64 -11.30 -7.12 -3.94
CA TYR A 64 -10.89 -6.43 -5.15
C TYR A 64 -12.01 -6.43 -6.18
N GLY A 65 -12.53 -5.23 -6.49
CA GLY A 65 -13.32 -4.96 -7.68
C GLY A 65 -12.59 -3.97 -8.59
N GLN A 66 -12.41 -4.33 -9.86
CA GLN A 66 -11.75 -3.48 -10.86
C GLN A 66 -12.50 -2.15 -11.05
N ASN A 67 -13.82 -2.22 -11.28
CA ASN A 67 -14.68 -1.07 -11.51
C ASN A 67 -15.40 -0.60 -10.23
N TYR A 68 -14.86 -0.93 -9.04
CA TYR A 68 -15.54 -0.60 -7.78
C TYR A 68 -15.67 0.91 -7.56
N TYR A 69 -14.69 1.68 -8.02
CA TYR A 69 -14.69 3.14 -7.85
C TYR A 69 -15.83 3.83 -8.58
N ASP A 70 -16.30 3.28 -9.71
CA ASP A 70 -17.45 3.82 -10.46
C ASP A 70 -18.77 3.75 -9.68
N LYS A 71 -18.85 2.87 -8.67
CA LYS A 71 -20.05 2.60 -7.87
C LYS A 71 -19.82 2.80 -6.38
N SER A 72 -18.67 3.36 -6.00
CA SER A 72 -18.26 3.45 -4.61
C SER A 72 -19.07 4.51 -3.88
N PRO A 73 -19.62 4.22 -2.68
CA PRO A 73 -20.26 5.25 -1.89
C PRO A 73 -19.22 6.26 -1.41
N VAL A 74 -19.62 7.53 -1.32
CA VAL A 74 -18.75 8.62 -0.88
C VAL A 74 -18.31 8.45 0.58
N VAL A 75 -19.22 7.93 1.42
CA VAL A 75 -18.99 7.78 2.86
C VAL A 75 -18.64 6.33 3.17
N ASN A 76 -17.47 6.12 3.79
CA ASN A 76 -16.97 4.84 4.32
C ASN A 76 -17.11 3.63 3.36
N PRO A 77 -16.55 3.70 2.13
CA PRO A 77 -16.61 2.58 1.20
C PRO A 77 -15.85 1.36 1.73
N GLN A 78 -16.52 0.20 1.69
CA GLN A 78 -16.05 -1.08 2.24
C GLN A 78 -15.57 -2.08 1.17
N GLY A 79 -15.51 -1.67 -0.09
CA GLY A 79 -15.32 -2.58 -1.22
C GLY A 79 -16.62 -3.29 -1.64
N PRO A 80 -16.55 -4.18 -2.65
CA PRO A 80 -17.63 -5.11 -2.97
C PRO A 80 -17.94 -6.04 -1.80
N THR A 81 -19.18 -6.55 -1.73
CA THR A 81 -19.61 -7.48 -0.67
C THR A 81 -18.98 -8.88 -0.79
N ASN A 82 -18.57 -9.28 -1.99
CA ASN A 82 -17.91 -10.54 -2.29
C ASN A 82 -16.79 -10.37 -3.33
N GLY A 83 -15.93 -11.38 -3.47
CA GLY A 83 -14.86 -11.37 -4.44
C GLY A 83 -14.00 -12.62 -4.38
N ILE A 84 -13.10 -12.75 -5.36
CA ILE A 84 -12.12 -13.84 -5.44
C ILE A 84 -10.79 -13.42 -4.79
N TYR A 85 -10.43 -12.15 -4.94
CA TYR A 85 -9.16 -11.59 -4.49
C TYR A 85 -9.37 -10.48 -3.47
N ARG A 86 -8.47 -10.37 -2.49
CA ARG A 86 -8.41 -9.22 -1.57
C ARG A 86 -7.46 -8.17 -2.11
N VAL A 87 -7.69 -6.92 -1.75
CA VAL A 87 -6.84 -5.81 -2.17
C VAL A 87 -5.51 -5.83 -1.40
N ILE A 88 -4.41 -5.56 -2.09
CA ILE A 88 -3.09 -5.27 -1.52
C ILE A 88 -2.61 -3.89 -2.00
N ARG A 89 -1.90 -3.17 -1.13
CA ARG A 89 -1.48 -1.78 -1.32
C ARG A 89 0.00 -1.55 -0.98
N GLY A 90 0.54 -0.41 -1.40
CA GLY A 90 1.88 0.09 -0.99
C GLY A 90 3.05 -0.46 -1.79
N GLY A 91 2.85 -1.52 -2.58
CA GLY A 91 3.93 -2.17 -3.31
C GLY A 91 4.91 -2.87 -2.37
N SER A 92 6.06 -3.29 -2.87
CA SER A 92 7.05 -4.00 -2.05
C SER A 92 8.46 -3.65 -2.46
N ARG A 93 9.43 -4.17 -1.74
CA ARG A 93 10.86 -4.01 -2.05
C ARG A 93 11.30 -4.49 -3.43
N LEU A 94 10.45 -5.21 -4.19
CA LEU A 94 10.84 -5.82 -5.47
C LEU A 94 10.65 -4.94 -6.70
N LYS A 95 9.73 -3.96 -6.64
CA LYS A 95 9.28 -3.22 -7.81
C LYS A 95 9.05 -1.75 -7.44
N SER A 96 9.06 -0.88 -8.45
CA SER A 96 8.92 0.57 -8.25
C SER A 96 7.60 1.13 -8.75
N PHE A 97 6.90 0.43 -9.66
CA PHE A 97 5.67 0.96 -10.29
C PHE A 97 4.43 0.85 -9.39
N ASP A 98 4.48 0.02 -8.35
CA ASP A 98 3.37 -0.26 -7.43
C ASP A 98 3.47 0.50 -6.11
N LEU A 99 4.43 1.43 -6.00
CA LEU A 99 4.71 2.20 -4.78
C LEU A 99 3.80 3.41 -4.57
N GLN A 100 3.08 3.86 -5.60
CA GLN A 100 2.16 4.98 -5.49
C GLN A 100 0.97 4.61 -4.59
N HIS A 101 0.54 5.52 -3.74
CA HIS A 101 -0.55 5.24 -2.78
C HIS A 101 -1.90 4.97 -3.48
N SER A 102 -2.10 5.47 -4.70
CA SER A 102 -3.28 5.21 -5.53
C SER A 102 -3.26 3.84 -6.21
N HIS A 103 -2.08 3.21 -6.29
CA HIS A 103 -1.96 1.91 -6.91
C HIS A 103 -2.69 0.85 -6.07
N ARG A 104 -3.44 0.01 -6.78
CA ARG A 104 -4.19 -1.10 -6.20
C ARG A 104 -3.75 -2.37 -6.90
N SER A 105 -3.30 -3.32 -6.12
CA SER A 105 -3.07 -4.68 -6.58
C SER A 105 -4.00 -5.63 -5.79
N TYR A 106 -3.92 -6.91 -6.10
CA TYR A 106 -4.78 -7.91 -5.50
C TYR A 106 -4.09 -9.26 -5.48
N ASP A 107 -4.50 -10.11 -4.54
CA ASP A 107 -4.08 -11.50 -4.50
C ASP A 107 -5.13 -12.38 -3.81
N SER A 108 -5.00 -13.69 -3.98
CA SER A 108 -5.89 -14.67 -3.36
C SER A 108 -5.71 -14.64 -1.84
N PRO A 109 -6.79 -14.64 -1.04
CA PRO A 109 -6.70 -14.49 0.42
C PRO A 109 -5.91 -15.61 1.12
N GLY A 110 -5.83 -16.79 0.52
CA GLY A 110 -5.01 -17.92 1.02
C GLY A 110 -3.53 -17.86 0.60
N ARG A 111 -3.14 -16.93 -0.28
CA ARG A 111 -1.79 -16.90 -0.84
C ARG A 111 -0.82 -16.28 0.16
N LYS A 112 0.09 -17.12 0.64
CA LYS A 112 1.23 -16.70 1.46
C LYS A 112 2.44 -16.53 0.55
N ILE A 113 2.84 -15.29 0.32
CA ILE A 113 4.13 -14.98 -0.32
C ILE A 113 5.03 -14.38 0.76
N PRO A 114 5.89 -15.21 1.40
CA PRO A 114 6.80 -14.73 2.44
C PRO A 114 7.59 -13.52 1.96
N PHE A 115 7.80 -12.57 2.87
CA PHE A 115 8.63 -11.38 2.62
C PHE A 115 8.16 -10.47 1.47
N ARG A 116 6.95 -10.69 0.91
CA ARG A 116 6.33 -9.81 -0.08
C ARG A 116 5.04 -9.19 0.44
N HIS A 117 4.20 -9.97 1.13
CA HIS A 117 2.93 -9.51 1.68
C HIS A 117 2.98 -9.50 3.20
N GLY A 118 2.60 -8.37 3.79
CA GLY A 118 2.35 -8.19 5.21
C GLY A 118 0.98 -7.54 5.43
N PHE A 119 0.79 -6.94 6.60
CA PHE A 119 -0.41 -6.16 6.91
C PHE A 119 -0.12 -5.22 8.07
N ARG A 120 -0.97 -4.20 8.22
CA ARG A 120 -1.06 -3.38 9.44
C ARG A 120 -2.50 -3.37 9.93
N CYS A 121 -2.67 -3.25 11.24
CA CYS A 121 -3.97 -3.21 11.88
C CYS A 121 -4.56 -1.79 11.88
N ALA A 122 -5.88 -1.71 11.89
CA ALA A 122 -6.66 -0.48 12.11
C ALA A 122 -7.75 -0.78 13.16
N LYS A 123 -8.24 0.26 13.83
CA LYS A 123 -9.32 0.19 14.82
C LYS A 123 -10.19 1.43 14.75
#